data_AF-A0A5J4PMJ3-F1
#
_entry.id   AF-A0A5J4PMJ3-F1
#
_cell.length_a   1.000
_cell.length_b   1.000
_cell.length_c   1.000
_cell.angle_alpha   90.00
_cell.angle_beta   90.00
_cell.angle_gamma   90.00
#
_symmetry.space_group_name_H-M   'P 1'
#
loop_
_entity.id
_entity.type
_entity.pdbx_description
1 polymer ?
#
loop_
_entity_poly.entity_id
_entity_poly.type
_entity_poly.pdbx_seq_one_letter_code
_entity_poly.pdbx_strand_id
1 'polypeptide(L)'
;EGFISGNEYIYNLLTLGKTLEQSIDGDKKSFTLNYIDWKNSEHNVFHVTEEFSVTRTGTTDTYRPDIVLFVNGIPLCVIECKRPDIKDSLEQAISQHLRNQQEDGIRSLYVYSALLLGIATSSASYATTATPAKFWGKWTEQFSNREEEIAYNTKLYKIVNQSFLPTEQDRYLYSLCRPERLLDMLYNFTVYAAGIKKIARYQQYFAIKKVMERIRFMDGGKRRGGVIWHTQGSGKSLTMVMLAQAIVLDKTIRNPKIILVTDRTDLDRQITGTFKKCGIYVENATTGNQLVQLLESKSDAVITTVINKFETAVKRIKQ
;
A
#
# COMPACT_ATOMS: atom_id res chain seq x y z
N GLU A 1 -15.81 -18.51 4.85
CA GLU A 1 -14.38 -18.19 4.61
C GLU A 1 -13.79 -17.52 5.84
N GLY A 2 -12.48 -17.67 6.09
CA GLY A 2 -11.82 -17.06 7.26
C GLY A 2 -11.69 -15.53 7.13
N PHE A 3 -11.57 -14.83 8.27
CA PHE A 3 -11.48 -13.36 8.36
C PHE A 3 -10.46 -12.74 7.40
N ILE A 4 -9.26 -13.34 7.35
CA ILE A 4 -8.14 -12.84 6.52
C ILE A 4 -8.42 -13.08 5.03
N SER A 5 -8.93 -14.25 4.67
CA SER A 5 -9.31 -14.56 3.29
C SER A 5 -10.42 -13.64 2.80
N GLY A 6 -11.41 -13.34 3.65
CA GLY A 6 -12.45 -12.36 3.34
C GLY A 6 -11.89 -10.96 3.13
N ASN A 7 -10.92 -10.54 3.95
CA ASN A 7 -10.25 -9.24 3.81
C ASN A 7 -9.44 -9.14 2.50
N GLU A 8 -8.75 -10.22 2.11
CA GLU A 8 -8.04 -10.31 0.83
C GLU A 8 -8.99 -10.31 -0.37
N TYR A 9 -10.09 -11.07 -0.29
CA TYR A 9 -11.13 -11.09 -1.31
C TYR A 9 -11.73 -9.70 -1.52
N ILE A 10 -12.13 -9.02 -0.43
CA ILE A 10 -12.67 -7.65 -0.50
C ILE A 10 -11.63 -6.69 -1.08
N TYR A 11 -10.38 -6.77 -0.65
CA TYR A 11 -9.31 -5.94 -1.22
C TYR A 11 -9.20 -6.13 -2.74
N ASN A 12 -9.16 -7.38 -3.23
CA ASN A 12 -9.08 -7.67 -4.65
C ASN A 12 -10.33 -7.19 -5.40
N LEU A 13 -11.51 -7.35 -4.82
CA LEU A 13 -12.77 -6.85 -5.39
C LEU A 13 -12.76 -5.32 -5.55
N LEU A 14 -12.24 -4.60 -4.56
CA LEU A 14 -12.15 -3.14 -4.58
C LEU A 14 -11.11 -2.63 -5.59
N THR A 15 -9.96 -3.30 -5.69
CA THR A 15 -8.85 -2.85 -6.55
C THR A 15 -9.00 -3.30 -8.00
N LEU A 16 -9.51 -4.50 -8.25
CA LEU A 16 -9.69 -5.05 -9.60
C LEU A 16 -11.08 -4.75 -10.18
N GLY A 17 -12.05 -4.42 -9.33
CA GLY A 17 -13.45 -4.25 -9.71
C GLY A 17 -14.17 -5.59 -9.92
N LYS A 18 -15.43 -5.50 -10.36
CA LYS A 18 -16.27 -6.65 -10.71
C LYS A 18 -16.65 -6.58 -12.18
N THR A 19 -16.26 -7.58 -12.96
CA THR A 19 -16.72 -7.71 -14.34
C THR A 19 -18.17 -8.17 -14.36
N LEU A 20 -19.01 -7.41 -15.05
CA LEU A 20 -20.43 -7.69 -15.25
C LEU A 20 -20.68 -7.88 -16.75
N GLU A 21 -21.56 -8.82 -17.07
CA GLU A 21 -22.09 -8.99 -18.43
C GLU A 21 -23.43 -8.28 -18.54
N GLN A 22 -23.63 -7.56 -19.63
CA GLN A 22 -24.89 -6.95 -19.98
C GLN A 22 -25.23 -7.30 -21.43
N SER A 23 -26.47 -7.73 -21.66
CA SER A 23 -27.00 -7.88 -23.01
C SER A 23 -27.70 -6.60 -23.40
N ILE A 24 -27.26 -5.99 -24.50
CA ILE A 24 -27.87 -4.80 -25.11
C ILE A 24 -28.16 -5.18 -26.56
N ASP A 25 -29.44 -5.12 -26.96
CA ASP A 25 -29.90 -5.45 -28.32
C ASP A 25 -29.48 -6.85 -28.83
N GLY A 26 -29.40 -7.84 -27.93
CA GLY A 26 -29.01 -9.21 -28.27
C GLY A 26 -27.50 -9.48 -28.21
N ASP A 27 -26.67 -8.44 -28.15
CA ASP A 27 -25.21 -8.57 -28.00
C ASP A 27 -24.80 -8.58 -26.52
N LYS A 28 -23.99 -9.55 -26.13
CA LYS A 28 -23.38 -9.59 -24.79
C LYS A 28 -22.11 -8.74 -24.78
N LYS A 29 -22.08 -7.71 -23.94
CA LYS A 29 -20.89 -6.89 -23.65
C LYS A 29 -20.51 -7.04 -22.18
N SER A 30 -19.21 -7.12 -21.91
CA SER A 30 -18.67 -7.12 -20.56
C SER A 30 -18.08 -5.76 -20.22
N PHE A 31 -18.35 -5.24 -19.03
CA PHE A 31 -17.67 -4.07 -18.48
C PHE A 31 -17.26 -4.33 -17.03
N THR A 32 -16.20 -3.65 -16.59
CA THR A 32 -15.72 -3.75 -15.20
C THR A 32 -16.27 -2.58 -14.39
N LEU A 33 -17.09 -2.89 -13.39
CA LEU A 33 -17.54 -1.95 -12.38
C LEU A 33 -16.42 -1.74 -11.36
N ASN A 34 -15.98 -0.49 -11.20
CA ASN A 34 -15.03 -0.10 -10.15
C ASN A 34 -15.79 0.53 -8.98
N TYR A 35 -15.50 0.07 -7.77
CA TYR A 35 -16.12 0.60 -6.54
C TYR A 35 -15.53 1.94 -6.12
N ILE A 36 -14.28 2.21 -6.51
CA ILE A 36 -13.50 3.40 -6.17
C ILE A 36 -12.79 3.86 -7.45
N ASP A 37 -12.86 5.16 -7.76
CA ASP A 37 -12.01 5.76 -8.78
C ASP A 37 -10.62 6.00 -8.18
N TRP A 38 -9.73 5.02 -8.39
CA TRP A 38 -8.35 5.06 -7.93
C TRP A 38 -7.47 6.10 -8.64
N LYS A 39 -7.93 6.66 -9.77
CA LYS A 39 -7.15 7.62 -10.57
C LYS A 39 -7.47 9.05 -10.20
N ASN A 40 -8.74 9.35 -9.97
CA ASN A 40 -9.21 10.69 -9.63
C ASN A 40 -9.93 10.65 -8.29
N SER A 41 -9.25 11.08 -7.22
CA SER A 41 -9.81 11.10 -5.87
C SER A 41 -11.13 11.88 -5.83
N GLU A 42 -11.22 13.00 -6.55
CA GLU A 42 -12.38 13.90 -6.60
C GLU A 42 -13.66 13.28 -7.18
N HIS A 43 -13.58 12.15 -7.90
CA HIS A 43 -14.77 11.43 -8.39
C HIS A 43 -15.39 10.51 -7.34
N ASN A 44 -14.74 10.36 -6.18
CA ASN A 44 -15.26 9.58 -5.07
C ASN A 44 -15.96 10.48 -4.05
N VAL A 45 -16.90 9.90 -3.31
CA VAL A 45 -17.56 10.54 -2.18
C VAL A 45 -16.92 10.08 -0.88
N PHE A 46 -16.47 11.04 -0.06
CA PHE A 46 -15.82 10.78 1.22
C PHE A 46 -16.78 11.11 2.36
N HIS A 47 -16.93 10.20 3.32
CA HIS A 47 -17.71 10.43 4.52
C HIS A 47 -16.87 10.15 5.77
N VAL A 48 -17.19 10.84 6.85
CA VAL A 48 -16.65 10.58 8.18
C VAL A 48 -17.81 10.45 9.14
N THR A 49 -17.66 9.56 10.13
CA THR A 49 -18.56 9.47 11.27
C THR A 49 -17.73 9.35 12.53
N GLU A 50 -18.24 9.95 13.60
CA GLU A 50 -17.81 9.67 14.97
C GLU A 50 -18.66 8.53 15.56
N GLU A 51 -18.12 7.84 16.57
CA GLU A 51 -18.83 6.88 17.42
C GLU A 51 -19.63 5.81 16.65
N PHE A 52 -18.98 5.17 15.67
CA PHE A 52 -19.65 4.28 14.73
C PHE A 52 -20.08 2.96 15.37
N SER A 53 -21.37 2.82 15.71
CA SER A 53 -21.85 1.59 16.36
C SER A 53 -21.90 0.40 15.40
N VAL A 54 -21.17 -0.67 15.73
CA VAL A 54 -21.12 -1.93 14.97
C VAL A 54 -21.45 -3.11 15.87
N THR A 55 -22.42 -3.91 15.47
CA THR A 55 -22.81 -5.13 16.18
C THR A 55 -21.70 -6.17 16.17
N ARG A 56 -21.43 -6.73 17.35
CA ARG A 56 -20.46 -7.80 17.54
C ARG A 56 -20.96 -9.11 16.94
N THR A 57 -20.02 -9.97 16.58
CA THR A 57 -20.34 -11.27 15.98
C THR A 57 -21.01 -12.18 17.01
N GLY A 58 -22.21 -12.66 16.70
CA GLY A 58 -22.93 -13.62 17.54
C GLY A 58 -23.64 -13.04 18.76
N THR A 59 -23.71 -11.71 18.91
CA THR A 59 -24.42 -11.04 20.02
C THR A 59 -25.22 -9.84 19.52
N THR A 60 -26.04 -9.24 20.41
CA THR A 60 -26.71 -7.95 20.16
C THR A 60 -25.90 -6.75 20.63
N ASP A 61 -24.77 -6.98 21.31
CA ASP A 61 -23.91 -5.92 21.82
C ASP A 61 -23.16 -5.24 20.68
N THR A 62 -22.72 -4.00 20.91
CA THR A 62 -22.00 -3.22 19.91
C THR A 62 -20.64 -2.78 20.43
N TYR A 63 -19.64 -2.71 19.55
CA TYR A 63 -18.47 -1.85 19.75
C TYR A 63 -18.64 -0.56 18.95
N ARG A 64 -17.95 0.50 19.38
CA ARG A 64 -18.01 1.83 18.78
C ARG A 64 -16.58 2.33 18.56
N PRO A 65 -16.03 2.21 17.35
CA PRO A 65 -14.80 2.91 17.02
C PRO A 65 -15.04 4.41 17.00
N ASP A 66 -14.06 5.16 17.50
CA ASP A 66 -14.20 6.60 17.73
C ASP A 66 -14.43 7.37 16.41
N ILE A 67 -13.69 7.06 15.35
CA ILE A 67 -13.88 7.66 14.02
C ILE A 67 -13.71 6.61 12.92
N VAL A 68 -14.59 6.64 11.92
CA VAL A 68 -14.49 5.80 10.71
C VAL A 68 -14.59 6.66 9.45
N LEU A 69 -13.64 6.45 8.52
CA LEU A 69 -13.63 7.12 7.23
C LEU A 69 -14.13 6.18 6.14
N PHE A 70 -15.00 6.70 5.28
CA PHE A 70 -15.63 5.97 4.19
C PHE A 70 -15.26 6.57 2.84
N VAL A 71 -15.13 5.71 1.83
CA VAL A 71 -15.05 6.09 0.42
C VAL A 71 -16.16 5.37 -0.32
N ASN A 72 -17.06 6.10 -0.96
CA ASN A 72 -18.26 5.57 -1.63
C ASN A 72 -19.09 4.63 -0.72
N GLY A 73 -19.15 4.95 0.58
CA GLY A 73 -19.86 4.16 1.60
C GLY A 73 -19.10 2.94 2.15
N ILE A 74 -17.85 2.71 1.73
CA ILE A 74 -17.03 1.58 2.19
C ILE A 74 -16.11 2.03 3.34
N PRO A 75 -16.12 1.39 4.53
CA PRO A 75 -15.31 1.79 5.68
C PRO A 75 -13.85 1.37 5.52
N LEU A 76 -13.00 2.32 5.11
CA LEU A 76 -11.62 2.04 4.72
C LEU A 76 -10.57 2.42 5.77
N CYS A 77 -10.89 3.38 6.65
CA CYS A 77 -10.02 3.78 7.74
C CYS A 77 -10.78 3.73 9.08
N VAL A 78 -10.18 3.11 10.08
CA VAL A 78 -10.71 3.09 11.46
C VAL A 78 -9.69 3.76 12.36
N ILE A 79 -10.14 4.71 13.18
CA ILE A 79 -9.29 5.54 14.02
C ILE A 79 -9.79 5.42 15.47
N GLU A 80 -8.87 5.06 16.36
CA GLU A 80 -9.09 4.99 17.81
C GLU A 80 -8.32 6.13 18.48
N CYS A 81 -9.05 7.00 19.17
CA CYS A 81 -8.58 8.19 19.83
C CYS A 81 -8.38 7.91 21.33
N LYS A 82 -7.34 8.53 21.91
CA LYS A 82 -7.10 8.47 23.35
C LYS A 82 -6.74 9.84 23.90
N ARG A 83 -7.22 10.08 25.12
CA ARG A 83 -6.96 11.32 25.83
C ARG A 83 -5.46 11.44 26.16
N PRO A 84 -4.89 12.65 26.14
CA PRO A 84 -3.45 12.86 26.35
C PRO A 84 -2.99 12.55 27.77
N ASP A 85 -3.88 12.58 28.77
CA ASP A 85 -3.59 12.31 30.18
C ASP A 85 -3.55 10.81 30.53
N ILE A 86 -3.93 9.95 29.58
CA ILE A 86 -3.90 8.51 29.78
C ILE A 86 -2.48 7.97 29.60
N LYS A 87 -1.99 7.25 30.61
CA LYS A 87 -0.73 6.50 30.52
C LYS A 87 -0.84 5.39 29.46
N ASP A 88 0.21 5.24 28.64
CA ASP A 88 0.27 4.22 27.58
C ASP A 88 -0.93 4.33 26.62
N SER A 89 -1.34 5.57 26.32
CA SER A 89 -2.53 5.89 25.51
C SER A 89 -2.48 5.18 24.16
N LEU A 90 -1.34 5.16 23.49
CA LEU A 90 -1.19 4.51 22.20
C LEU A 90 -1.36 2.99 22.28
N GLU A 91 -0.78 2.36 23.29
CA GLU A 91 -0.90 0.92 23.55
C GLU A 91 -2.36 0.53 23.80
N GLN A 92 -3.12 1.37 24.48
CA GLN A 92 -4.55 1.17 24.69
C GLN A 92 -5.36 1.29 23.39
N ALA A 93 -5.06 2.27 22.53
CA ALA A 93 -5.69 2.39 21.21
C ALA A 93 -5.43 1.14 20.35
N ILE A 94 -4.17 0.70 20.31
CA ILE A 94 -3.76 -0.52 19.60
C ILE A 94 -4.46 -1.75 20.17
N SER A 95 -4.52 -1.88 21.50
CA SER A 95 -5.22 -2.98 22.18
C SER A 95 -6.70 -3.01 21.83
N GLN A 96 -7.36 -1.84 21.74
CA GLN A 96 -8.76 -1.73 21.30
C GLN A 96 -8.94 -2.21 19.86
N HIS A 97 -8.08 -1.81 18.91
CA HIS A 97 -8.11 -2.37 17.55
C HIS A 97 -7.94 -3.89 17.52
N LEU A 98 -7.04 -4.45 18.34
CA LEU A 98 -6.80 -5.90 18.39
C LEU A 98 -7.98 -6.67 19.00
N ARG A 99 -8.63 -6.10 20.01
CA ARG A 99 -9.85 -6.63 20.63
C ARG A 99 -11.02 -6.60 19.65
N ASN A 100 -11.19 -5.50 18.92
CA ASN A 100 -12.26 -5.34 17.94
C ASN A 100 -12.17 -6.36 16.78
N GLN A 101 -11.00 -6.94 16.55
CA GLN A 101 -10.75 -7.94 15.51
C GLN A 101 -10.83 -9.40 16.01
N GLN A 102 -11.18 -9.64 17.28
CA GLN A 102 -11.42 -11.00 17.80
C GLN A 102 -12.65 -11.65 17.17
N GLU A 103 -12.82 -12.97 17.36
CA GLU A 103 -13.91 -13.74 16.74
C GLU A 103 -15.31 -13.24 17.11
N ASP A 104 -15.46 -12.79 18.36
CA ASP A 104 -16.65 -12.18 18.96
C ASP A 104 -16.64 -10.64 18.83
N GLY A 105 -15.70 -10.09 18.06
CA GLY A 105 -15.56 -8.67 17.81
C GLY A 105 -16.39 -8.19 16.61
N ILE A 106 -15.96 -7.07 16.03
CA ILE A 106 -16.59 -6.39 14.89
C ILE A 106 -15.82 -6.63 13.59
N ARG A 107 -15.49 -7.91 13.31
CA ARG A 107 -14.77 -8.30 12.08
C ARG A 107 -15.48 -7.90 10.80
N SER A 108 -16.81 -7.74 10.83
CA SER A 108 -17.62 -7.22 9.72
C SER A 108 -17.21 -5.81 9.29
N LEU A 109 -16.66 -4.98 10.18
CA LEU A 109 -16.06 -3.69 9.84
C LEU A 109 -14.63 -3.87 9.31
N TYR A 110 -13.79 -4.62 10.06
CA TYR A 110 -12.36 -4.72 9.78
C TYR A 110 -12.01 -5.55 8.53
N VAL A 111 -12.97 -6.32 8.00
CA VAL A 111 -12.83 -7.02 6.71
C VAL A 111 -12.72 -6.03 5.55
N TYR A 112 -13.22 -4.80 5.69
CA TYR A 112 -13.07 -3.73 4.69
C TYR A 112 -11.88 -2.82 4.99
N SER A 113 -11.56 -2.61 6.28
CA SER A 113 -10.55 -1.63 6.67
C SER A 113 -9.19 -1.92 6.04
N ALA A 114 -8.54 -0.87 5.58
CA ALA A 114 -7.21 -0.95 4.99
C ALA A 114 -6.18 -0.12 5.75
N LEU A 115 -6.62 0.96 6.41
CA LEU A 115 -5.79 1.75 7.32
C LEU A 115 -6.39 1.74 8.72
N LEU A 116 -5.55 1.51 9.73
CA LEU A 116 -5.92 1.60 11.14
C LEU A 116 -5.03 2.65 11.80
N LEU A 117 -5.60 3.58 12.56
CA LEU A 117 -4.85 4.61 13.29
C LEU A 117 -5.15 4.55 14.79
N GLY A 118 -4.11 4.50 15.61
CA GLY A 118 -4.21 4.80 17.03
C GLY A 118 -3.60 6.19 17.27
N ILE A 119 -4.39 7.13 17.78
CA ILE A 119 -3.97 8.53 17.94
C ILE A 119 -4.23 9.06 19.35
N ALA A 120 -3.32 9.88 19.82
CA ALA A 120 -3.42 10.76 20.98
C ALA A 120 -2.69 12.06 20.64
N THR A 121 -2.93 13.13 21.40
CA THR A 121 -2.37 14.47 21.10
C THR A 121 -0.87 14.46 20.79
N SER A 122 -0.06 13.76 21.60
CA SER A 122 1.40 13.73 21.46
C SER A 122 1.95 12.46 20.80
N SER A 123 1.10 11.49 20.42
CA SER A 123 1.59 10.23 19.87
C SER A 123 0.57 9.59 18.95
N ALA A 124 1.05 9.00 17.86
CA ALA A 124 0.20 8.27 16.94
C ALA A 124 0.93 7.06 16.36
N SER A 125 0.17 6.11 15.82
CA SER A 125 0.68 4.92 15.14
C SER A 125 -0.33 4.45 14.12
N TYR A 126 0.13 3.71 13.12
CA TYR A 126 -0.73 3.15 12.09
C TYR A 126 -0.40 1.69 11.79
N ALA A 127 -1.39 1.00 11.26
CA ALA A 127 -1.27 -0.36 10.80
C ALA A 127 -2.34 -0.65 9.73
N THR A 128 -2.46 -1.93 9.37
CA THR A 128 -3.57 -2.46 8.60
C THR A 128 -4.22 -3.62 9.35
N THR A 129 -5.36 -4.12 8.87
CA THR A 129 -6.08 -5.26 9.45
C THR A 129 -5.15 -6.41 9.77
N ALA A 130 -5.38 -7.05 10.93
CA ALA A 130 -4.64 -8.20 11.45
C ALA A 130 -3.13 -7.96 11.73
N THR A 131 -2.68 -6.70 11.84
CA THR A 131 -1.31 -6.38 12.23
C THR A 131 -1.11 -6.54 13.75
N PRO A 132 -0.21 -7.42 14.22
CA PRO A 132 0.13 -7.52 15.64
C PRO A 132 0.72 -6.22 16.21
N ALA A 133 0.47 -5.92 17.49
CA ALA A 133 0.89 -4.67 18.15
C ALA A 133 2.35 -4.25 17.85
N LYS A 134 3.30 -5.19 17.96
CA LYS A 134 4.73 -4.94 17.73
C LYS A 134 5.10 -4.48 16.31
N PHE A 135 4.20 -4.60 15.35
CA PHE A 135 4.40 -4.22 13.96
C PHE A 135 3.66 -2.94 13.56
N TRP A 136 2.94 -2.32 14.49
CA TRP A 136 2.38 -0.98 14.28
C TRP A 136 3.51 0.03 14.06
N GLY A 137 3.34 0.87 13.04
CA GLY A 137 4.38 1.74 12.53
C GLY A 137 4.20 3.19 12.95
N LYS A 138 5.31 3.92 13.00
CA LYS A 138 5.32 5.38 13.07
C LYS A 138 5.39 5.98 11.66
N TRP A 139 4.59 7.00 11.41
CA TRP A 139 4.62 7.80 10.19
C TRP A 139 5.51 9.02 10.40
N THR A 140 6.35 9.31 9.41
CA THR A 140 7.14 10.53 9.36
C THR A 140 7.08 11.03 7.93
N GLU A 141 6.46 12.20 7.74
CA GLU A 141 6.39 12.82 6.42
C GLU A 141 7.82 13.20 5.98
N GLN A 142 8.15 12.95 4.72
CA GLN A 142 9.43 13.34 4.14
C GLN A 142 9.22 14.29 2.98
N PHE A 143 10.11 15.27 2.89
CA PHE A 143 10.10 16.29 1.86
C PHE A 143 11.36 16.18 1.00
N SER A 144 11.24 16.53 -0.27
CA SER A 144 12.38 16.56 -1.20
C SER A 144 13.23 17.80 -1.01
N ASN A 145 12.63 18.89 -0.53
CA ASN A 145 13.28 20.16 -0.24
C ASN A 145 12.52 20.95 0.83
N ARG A 146 13.10 22.06 1.27
CA ARG A 146 12.54 22.94 2.30
C ARG A 146 11.25 23.64 1.85
N GLU A 147 11.08 23.92 0.56
CA GLU A 147 9.88 24.59 0.04
C GLU A 147 8.65 23.69 0.17
N GLU A 148 8.80 22.40 -0.14
CA GLU A 148 7.75 21.40 0.01
C GLU A 148 7.36 21.21 1.49
N GLU A 149 8.35 21.20 2.39
CA GLU A 149 8.11 21.17 3.84
C GLU A 149 7.34 22.41 4.33
N ILE A 150 7.73 23.61 3.88
CA ILE A 150 7.03 24.85 4.22
C ILE A 150 5.59 24.79 3.70
N ALA A 151 5.39 24.41 2.44
CA ALA A 151 4.06 24.31 1.84
C ALA A 151 3.16 23.30 2.57
N TYR A 152 3.71 22.15 2.95
CA TYR A 152 3.01 21.15 3.77
C TYR A 152 2.57 21.75 5.11
N ASN A 153 3.51 22.36 5.83
CA ASN A 153 3.25 22.92 7.15
C ASN A 153 2.24 24.07 7.06
N THR A 154 2.39 25.01 6.12
CA THR A 154 1.43 26.12 5.93
C THR A 154 0.01 25.64 5.72
N LYS A 155 -0.20 24.60 4.89
CA LYS A 155 -1.54 24.00 4.71
C LYS A 155 -2.06 23.37 5.99
N LEU A 156 -1.21 22.63 6.70
CA LEU A 156 -1.56 22.00 7.98
C LEU A 156 -1.97 23.04 9.03
N TYR A 157 -1.17 24.09 9.23
CA TYR A 157 -1.48 25.20 10.15
C TYR A 157 -2.84 25.84 9.84
N LYS A 158 -3.14 26.06 8.55
CA LYS A 158 -4.41 26.65 8.13
C LYS A 158 -5.61 25.76 8.47
N ILE A 159 -5.46 24.44 8.38
CA ILE A 159 -6.55 23.48 8.61
C ILE A 159 -6.81 23.25 10.10
N VAL A 160 -5.76 23.12 10.92
CA VAL A 160 -5.89 22.87 12.36
C VAL A 160 -6.66 24.01 13.05
N ASN A 161 -6.63 25.22 12.48
CA ASN A 161 -7.47 26.36 12.88
C ASN A 161 -7.44 26.64 14.40
N GLN A 162 -6.29 26.38 15.04
CA GLN A 162 -6.02 26.63 16.45
C GLN A 162 -4.82 27.57 16.58
N SER A 163 -4.74 28.28 17.71
CA SER A 163 -3.62 29.17 18.03
C SER A 163 -2.29 28.44 18.33
N PHE A 164 -2.27 27.11 18.26
CA PHE A 164 -1.13 26.27 18.65
C PHE A 164 -0.48 25.58 17.45
N LEU A 165 0.73 25.07 17.67
CA LEU A 165 1.46 24.27 16.69
C LEU A 165 0.74 22.92 16.45
N PRO A 166 0.67 22.42 15.19
CA PRO A 166 0.10 21.12 14.87
C PRO A 166 0.74 20.01 15.69
N THR A 167 -0.12 19.24 16.32
CA THR A 167 0.23 18.10 17.18
C THR A 167 0.56 16.86 16.34
N GLU A 168 1.03 15.79 16.98
CA GLU A 168 1.29 14.52 16.27
C GLU A 168 -0.02 13.92 15.73
N GLN A 169 -1.11 14.08 16.46
CA GLN A 169 -2.45 13.74 15.99
C GLN A 169 -2.80 14.46 14.68
N ASP A 170 -2.64 15.79 14.66
CA ASP A 170 -2.96 16.60 13.48
C ASP A 170 -2.11 16.20 12.27
N ARG A 171 -0.81 15.94 12.51
CA ARG A 171 0.12 15.48 11.47
C ARG A 171 -0.30 14.14 10.90
N TYR A 172 -0.73 13.17 11.70
CA TYR A 172 -1.20 11.87 11.20
C TYR A 172 -2.49 11.99 10.40
N LEU A 173 -3.47 12.70 10.92
CA LEU A 173 -4.75 12.92 10.23
C LEU A 173 -4.51 13.57 8.88
N TYR A 174 -3.77 14.68 8.84
CA TYR A 174 -3.46 15.35 7.59
C TYR A 174 -2.55 14.53 6.68
N SER A 175 -1.54 13.84 7.21
CA SER A 175 -0.61 13.08 6.38
C SER A 175 -1.31 11.92 5.69
N LEU A 176 -2.02 11.08 6.44
CA LEU A 176 -2.53 9.78 6.00
C LEU A 176 -3.99 9.77 5.57
N CYS A 177 -4.83 10.67 6.11
CA CYS A 177 -6.28 10.64 5.86
C CYS A 177 -6.73 11.60 4.75
N ARG A 178 -5.82 12.36 4.13
CA ARG A 178 -6.14 13.10 2.89
C ARG A 178 -6.60 12.13 1.80
N PRO A 179 -7.64 12.46 1.01
CA PRO A 179 -8.17 11.60 -0.03
C PRO A 179 -7.11 10.92 -0.90
N GLU A 180 -6.17 11.69 -1.44
CA GLU A 180 -5.13 11.19 -2.34
C GLU A 180 -4.18 10.23 -1.61
N ARG A 181 -3.74 10.58 -0.38
CA ARG A 181 -2.83 9.71 0.38
C ARG A 181 -3.54 8.43 0.81
N LEU A 182 -4.77 8.51 1.29
CA LEU A 182 -5.52 7.35 1.73
C LEU A 182 -5.67 6.37 0.56
N LEU A 183 -6.15 6.85 -0.59
CA LEU A 183 -6.31 6.01 -1.78
C LEU A 183 -4.97 5.44 -2.28
N ASP A 184 -3.89 6.24 -2.29
CA ASP A 184 -2.56 5.78 -2.70
C ASP A 184 -2.03 4.69 -1.75
N MET A 185 -2.15 4.90 -0.43
CA MET A 185 -1.76 3.93 0.60
C MET A 185 -2.49 2.58 0.44
N LEU A 186 -3.77 2.65 0.09
CA LEU A 186 -4.63 1.49 -0.14
C LEU A 186 -4.28 0.76 -1.44
N TYR A 187 -4.21 1.48 -2.54
CA TYR A 187 -4.11 0.88 -3.86
C TYR A 187 -2.68 0.47 -4.21
N ASN A 188 -1.70 1.35 -4.01
CA ASN A 188 -0.32 1.15 -4.46
C ASN A 188 0.62 0.65 -3.38
N PHE A 189 0.25 0.80 -2.10
CA PHE A 189 1.15 0.56 -0.96
C PHE A 189 0.60 -0.45 0.05
N THR A 190 -0.39 -1.24 -0.36
CA THR A 190 -0.87 -2.41 0.38
C THR A 190 -0.59 -3.67 -0.42
N VAL A 191 -0.05 -4.70 0.23
CA VAL A 191 0.24 -6.00 -0.39
C VAL A 191 -0.16 -7.14 0.55
N TYR A 192 -0.59 -8.26 0.00
CA TYR A 192 -0.80 -9.51 0.75
C TYR A 192 0.41 -10.39 0.56
N ALA A 193 1.12 -10.76 1.62
CA ALA A 193 2.26 -11.67 1.54
C ALA A 193 1.93 -12.99 2.23
N ALA A 194 1.61 -14.02 1.42
CA ALA A 194 1.11 -15.31 1.89
C ALA A 194 -0.13 -15.16 2.80
N GLY A 195 -1.14 -14.44 2.31
CA GLY A 195 -2.38 -14.14 3.03
C GLY A 195 -2.26 -13.08 4.12
N ILE A 196 -1.05 -12.61 4.48
CA ILE A 196 -0.89 -11.55 5.49
C ILE A 196 -0.90 -10.19 4.81
N LYS A 197 -1.93 -9.37 5.10
CA LYS A 197 -2.00 -7.97 4.66
C LYS A 197 -0.88 -7.15 5.28
N LYS A 198 -0.22 -6.33 4.47
CA LYS A 198 0.85 -5.42 4.87
C LYS A 198 0.66 -4.09 4.18
N ILE A 199 0.92 -3.02 4.92
CA ILE A 199 0.91 -1.65 4.43
C ILE A 199 2.33 -1.09 4.47
N ALA A 200 2.68 -0.23 3.51
CA ALA A 200 4.01 0.34 3.40
C ALA A 200 4.37 1.19 4.63
N ARG A 201 5.65 1.11 5.02
CA ARG A 201 6.26 2.06 5.95
C ARG A 201 6.56 3.39 5.27
N TYR A 202 6.63 4.48 6.04
CA TYR A 202 6.88 5.81 5.47
C TYR A 202 8.13 5.84 4.57
N GLN A 203 9.26 5.27 4.99
CA GLN A 203 10.47 5.24 4.15
C GLN A 203 10.26 4.46 2.84
N GLN A 204 9.43 3.40 2.84
CA GLN A 204 9.14 2.62 1.64
C GLN A 204 8.27 3.45 0.68
N TYR A 205 7.23 4.10 1.22
CA TYR A 205 6.37 5.01 0.47
C TYR A 205 7.18 6.11 -0.22
N PHE A 206 7.95 6.90 0.53
CA PHE A 206 8.70 8.02 -0.05
C PHE A 206 9.83 7.58 -0.98
N ALA A 207 10.52 6.46 -0.69
CA ALA A 207 11.52 5.92 -1.61
C ALA A 207 10.89 5.57 -2.96
N ILE A 208 9.74 4.90 -2.96
CA ILE A 208 9.04 4.53 -4.20
C ILE A 208 8.55 5.77 -4.95
N LYS A 209 7.96 6.77 -4.27
CA LYS A 209 7.52 8.02 -4.94
C LYS A 209 8.69 8.72 -5.64
N LYS A 210 9.84 8.85 -4.95
CA LYS A 210 11.06 9.45 -5.53
C LYS A 210 11.60 8.65 -6.73
N VAL A 211 11.54 7.32 -6.68
CA VAL A 211 11.93 6.48 -7.83
C VAL A 211 10.97 6.71 -9.00
N MET A 212 9.66 6.67 -8.76
CA MET A 212 8.64 6.84 -9.80
C MET A 212 8.78 8.21 -10.50
N GLU A 213 8.99 9.28 -9.74
CA GLU A 213 9.26 10.60 -10.30
C GLU A 213 10.51 10.59 -11.19
N ARG A 214 11.59 9.94 -10.75
CA ARG A 214 12.84 9.89 -11.50
C ARG A 214 12.76 9.10 -12.80
N ILE A 215 12.07 7.95 -12.80
CA ILE A 215 12.01 7.05 -13.96
C ILE A 215 10.98 7.48 -15.01
N ARG A 216 10.05 8.38 -14.67
CA ARG A 216 9.11 8.97 -15.65
C ARG A 216 9.83 9.80 -16.71
N PHE A 217 10.97 10.40 -16.37
CA PHE A 217 11.75 11.21 -17.30
C PHE A 217 12.76 10.36 -18.08
N MET A 218 12.78 10.55 -19.39
CA MET A 218 13.80 10.00 -20.28
C MET A 218 14.76 11.11 -20.73
N ASP A 219 16.05 10.82 -20.64
CA ASP A 219 17.16 11.67 -21.04
C ASP A 219 17.97 10.91 -22.10
N GLY A 220 17.92 11.37 -23.36
CA GLY A 220 18.59 10.70 -24.48
C GLY A 220 18.14 9.24 -24.70
N GLY A 221 16.85 8.95 -24.49
CA GLY A 221 16.30 7.58 -24.62
C GLY A 221 16.63 6.65 -23.43
N LYS A 222 17.27 7.17 -22.38
CA LYS A 222 17.62 6.41 -21.17
C LYS A 222 16.97 7.05 -19.94
N ARG A 223 16.65 6.24 -18.94
CA ARG A 223 16.18 6.73 -17.64
C ARG A 223 17.37 6.87 -16.68
N ARG A 224 17.38 7.92 -15.87
CA ARG A 224 18.43 8.11 -14.86
C ARG A 224 18.23 7.13 -13.71
N GLY A 225 19.22 6.28 -13.46
CA GLY A 225 19.24 5.37 -12.30
C GLY A 225 19.48 6.12 -10.97
N GLY A 226 19.49 5.36 -9.87
CA GLY A 226 19.73 5.90 -8.52
C GLY A 226 20.01 4.78 -7.52
N VAL A 227 20.32 5.17 -6.27
CA VAL A 227 20.64 4.25 -5.18
C VAL A 227 19.64 4.44 -4.04
N ILE A 228 19.09 3.34 -3.54
CA ILE A 228 18.27 3.31 -2.33
C ILE A 228 19.06 2.58 -1.24
N TRP A 229 19.36 3.28 -0.15
CA TRP A 229 20.03 2.67 1.00
C TRP A 229 19.02 2.33 2.09
N HIS A 230 18.85 1.03 2.34
CA HIS A 230 17.98 0.48 3.38
C HIS A 230 18.80 -0.29 4.42
N THR A 231 18.50 -0.07 5.70
CA THR A 231 19.00 -0.92 6.79
C THR A 231 18.47 -2.35 6.70
N GLN A 232 19.17 -3.32 7.30
CA GLN A 232 18.70 -4.71 7.34
C GLN A 232 17.37 -4.81 8.10
N GLY A 233 16.46 -5.65 7.62
CA GLY A 233 15.13 -5.80 8.23
C GLY A 233 14.13 -4.67 7.94
N SER A 234 14.50 -3.64 7.18
CA SER A 234 13.60 -2.52 6.86
C SER A 234 12.45 -2.85 5.90
N GLY A 235 12.45 -4.06 5.32
CA GLY A 235 11.45 -4.48 4.32
C GLY A 235 11.86 -4.18 2.87
N LYS A 236 13.16 -4.23 2.53
CA LYS A 236 13.68 -4.06 1.16
C LYS A 236 12.90 -4.82 0.10
N SER A 237 12.70 -6.13 0.29
CA SER A 237 12.02 -6.97 -0.71
C SER A 237 10.56 -6.56 -0.93
N LEU A 238 9.84 -6.11 0.12
CA LEU A 238 8.49 -5.56 -0.03
C LEU A 238 8.51 -4.22 -0.78
N THR A 239 9.56 -3.42 -0.59
CA THR A 239 9.74 -2.17 -1.34
C THR A 239 9.92 -2.46 -2.84
N MET A 240 10.66 -3.53 -3.18
CA MET A 240 10.83 -3.97 -4.57
C MET A 240 9.51 -4.44 -5.19
N VAL A 241 8.71 -5.20 -4.44
CA VAL A 241 7.36 -5.66 -4.87
C VAL A 241 6.46 -4.46 -5.17
N MET A 242 6.32 -3.54 -4.21
CA MET A 242 5.48 -2.34 -4.37
C MET A 242 5.99 -1.43 -5.50
N LEU A 243 7.32 -1.28 -5.65
CA LEU A 243 7.90 -0.54 -6.76
C LEU A 243 7.58 -1.19 -8.11
N ALA A 244 7.70 -2.52 -8.20
CA ALA A 244 7.39 -3.24 -9.43
C ALA A 244 5.91 -3.08 -9.82
N GLN A 245 5.00 -3.17 -8.85
CA GLN A 245 3.57 -2.90 -9.05
C GLN A 245 3.35 -1.45 -9.51
N ALA A 246 3.97 -0.47 -8.85
CA ALA A 246 3.84 0.93 -9.22
C ALA A 246 4.32 1.21 -10.66
N ILE A 247 5.41 0.55 -11.10
CA ILE A 247 5.91 0.66 -12.48
C ILE A 247 4.92 0.05 -13.48
N VAL A 248 4.36 -1.12 -13.18
CA VAL A 248 3.38 -1.81 -14.05
C VAL A 248 2.08 -1.02 -14.16
N LEU A 249 1.63 -0.40 -13.07
CA LEU A 249 0.38 0.37 -13.03
C LEU A 249 0.51 1.76 -13.66
N ASP A 250 1.73 2.29 -13.82
CA ASP A 250 1.96 3.61 -14.40
C ASP A 250 1.85 3.58 -15.93
N LYS A 251 0.73 4.08 -16.45
CA LYS A 251 0.42 4.13 -17.88
C LYS A 251 1.41 4.96 -18.72
N THR A 252 2.22 5.82 -18.11
CA THR A 252 3.25 6.58 -18.82
C THR A 252 4.46 5.72 -19.17
N ILE A 253 4.63 4.57 -18.50
CA ILE A 253 5.69 3.60 -18.75
C ILE A 253 5.10 2.46 -19.60
N ARG A 254 5.32 2.50 -20.91
CA ARG A 254 4.82 1.47 -21.83
C ARG A 254 5.65 0.18 -21.74
N ASN A 255 4.96 -0.96 -21.69
CA ASN A 255 5.52 -2.32 -21.72
C ASN A 255 6.72 -2.53 -20.77
N PRO A 256 6.54 -2.28 -19.45
CA PRO A 256 7.65 -2.34 -18.52
C PRO A 256 8.17 -3.78 -18.35
N LYS A 257 9.46 -3.97 -18.61
CA LYS A 257 10.20 -5.16 -18.21
C LYS A 257 11.07 -4.87 -17.01
N ILE A 258 10.87 -5.62 -15.93
CA ILE A 258 11.58 -5.41 -14.67
C ILE A 258 12.55 -6.56 -14.46
N ILE A 259 13.85 -6.27 -14.46
CA ILE A 259 14.89 -7.26 -14.25
C ILE A 259 15.50 -7.04 -12.86
N LEU A 260 15.35 -8.02 -11.99
CA LEU A 260 15.91 -8.05 -10.66
C LEU A 260 17.20 -8.88 -10.70
N VAL A 261 18.34 -8.22 -10.47
CA VAL A 261 19.66 -8.85 -10.50
C VAL A 261 20.23 -8.92 -9.09
N THR A 262 20.63 -10.13 -8.66
CA THR A 262 21.29 -10.36 -7.36
C THR A 262 22.70 -10.91 -7.53
N ASP A 263 23.50 -10.84 -6.48
CA ASP A 263 24.85 -11.42 -6.43
C ASP A 263 24.84 -12.93 -6.16
N ARG A 264 23.85 -13.43 -5.40
CA ARG A 264 23.77 -14.83 -4.97
C ARG A 264 22.40 -15.48 -5.23
N THR A 265 22.43 -16.81 -5.38
CA THR A 265 21.27 -17.65 -5.75
C THR A 265 20.28 -17.84 -4.59
N ASP A 266 20.74 -17.81 -3.35
CA ASP A 266 19.89 -17.86 -2.15
C ASP A 266 19.05 -16.56 -2.04
N LEU A 267 19.69 -15.40 -2.26
CA LEU A 267 19.01 -14.11 -2.26
C LEU A 267 18.01 -14.01 -3.42
N ASP A 268 18.39 -14.49 -4.61
CA ASP A 268 17.51 -14.58 -5.77
C ASP A 268 16.24 -15.39 -5.47
N ARG A 269 16.41 -16.57 -4.85
CA ARG A 269 15.30 -17.43 -4.42
C ARG A 269 14.41 -16.73 -3.38
N GLN A 270 15.00 -15.99 -2.43
CA GLN A 270 14.26 -15.25 -1.42
C GLN A 270 13.42 -14.12 -2.03
N ILE A 271 13.99 -13.35 -2.96
CA ILE A 271 13.28 -12.27 -3.66
C ILE A 271 12.16 -12.86 -4.52
N THR A 272 12.46 -13.88 -5.33
CA THR A 272 11.48 -14.60 -6.14
C THR A 272 10.33 -15.12 -5.28
N GLY A 273 10.64 -15.73 -4.13
CA GLY A 273 9.64 -16.19 -3.16
C GLY A 273 8.79 -15.06 -2.58
N THR A 274 9.36 -13.88 -2.36
CA THR A 274 8.62 -12.71 -1.85
C THR A 274 7.61 -12.22 -2.88
N PHE A 275 8.00 -12.10 -4.15
CA PHE A 275 7.11 -11.70 -5.22
C PHE A 275 5.96 -12.70 -5.42
N LYS A 276 6.28 -14.01 -5.46
CA LYS A 276 5.27 -15.07 -5.55
C LYS A 276 4.28 -15.05 -4.39
N LYS A 277 4.77 -14.84 -3.15
CA LYS A 277 3.92 -14.67 -1.97
C LYS A 277 3.01 -13.44 -2.06
N CYS A 278 3.38 -12.45 -2.87
CA CYS A 278 2.59 -11.26 -3.15
C CYS A 278 1.67 -11.40 -4.38
N GLY A 279 1.51 -12.61 -4.92
CA GLY A 279 0.70 -12.86 -6.10
C GLY A 279 1.30 -12.32 -7.40
N ILE A 280 2.55 -11.85 -7.39
CA ILE A 280 3.22 -11.35 -8.59
C ILE A 280 3.87 -12.54 -9.31
N TYR A 281 3.49 -12.72 -10.57
CA TYR A 281 4.15 -13.68 -11.45
C TYR A 281 5.58 -13.22 -11.75
N VAL A 282 6.55 -14.12 -11.51
CA VAL A 282 7.97 -13.87 -11.71
C VAL A 282 8.61 -15.05 -12.40
N GLU A 283 9.33 -14.76 -13.48
CA GLU A 283 10.16 -15.71 -14.20
C GLU A 283 11.59 -15.69 -13.66
N ASN A 284 12.06 -16.82 -13.14
CA ASN A 284 13.43 -16.94 -12.64
C ASN A 284 14.33 -17.49 -13.74
N ALA A 285 15.22 -16.65 -14.26
CA ALA A 285 16.16 -17.05 -15.30
C ALA A 285 17.26 -17.93 -14.71
N THR A 286 17.19 -19.23 -15.01
CA THR A 286 18.13 -20.22 -14.51
C THR A 286 19.45 -20.20 -15.29
N THR A 287 19.44 -19.76 -16.54
CA THR A 287 20.62 -19.65 -17.43
C THR A 287 20.68 -18.31 -18.17
N GLY A 288 21.85 -17.96 -18.70
CA GLY A 288 22.01 -16.77 -19.56
C GLY A 288 21.17 -16.85 -20.84
N ASN A 289 21.01 -18.06 -21.42
CA ASN A 289 20.21 -18.25 -22.65
C ASN A 289 18.73 -18.01 -22.38
N GLN A 290 18.22 -18.55 -21.27
CA GLN A 290 16.84 -18.33 -20.86
C GLN A 290 16.59 -16.84 -20.60
N LEU A 291 17.56 -16.12 -20.02
CA LEU A 291 17.45 -14.68 -19.82
C LEU A 291 17.32 -13.94 -21.16
N VAL A 292 18.12 -14.26 -22.18
CA VAL A 292 18.00 -13.64 -23.51
C VAL A 292 16.60 -13.88 -24.10
N GLN A 293 16.11 -15.12 -24.06
CA GLN A 293 14.76 -15.45 -24.55
C GLN A 293 13.66 -14.67 -23.82
N LEU A 294 13.77 -14.52 -22.49
CA LEU A 294 12.82 -13.74 -21.70
C LEU A 294 12.89 -12.24 -22.02
N LEU A 295 14.08 -11.71 -22.33
CA LEU A 295 14.25 -10.32 -22.75
C LEU A 295 13.67 -10.03 -24.14
N GLU A 296 13.77 -10.98 -25.06
CA GLU A 296 13.23 -10.87 -26.43
C GLU A 296 11.72 -11.14 -26.51
N SER A 297 11.14 -11.82 -25.52
CA SER A 297 9.70 -12.08 -25.47
C SER A 297 8.86 -10.79 -25.54
N LYS A 298 7.64 -10.84 -26.08
CA LYS A 298 6.76 -9.67 -26.11
C LYS A 298 5.92 -9.49 -24.84
N SER A 299 6.07 -10.36 -23.84
CA SER A 299 5.29 -10.30 -22.61
C SER A 299 5.85 -9.28 -21.62
N ASP A 300 4.95 -8.58 -20.93
CA ASP A 300 5.27 -7.88 -19.70
C ASP A 300 5.69 -8.90 -18.65
N ALA A 301 6.90 -8.75 -18.12
CA ALA A 301 7.48 -9.74 -17.21
C ALA A 301 8.33 -9.06 -16.13
N VAL A 302 8.12 -9.51 -14.89
CA VAL A 302 9.12 -9.37 -13.83
C VAL A 302 10.03 -10.59 -13.91
N ILE A 303 11.31 -10.36 -14.15
CA ILE A 303 12.33 -11.38 -14.35
C ILE A 303 13.33 -11.28 -13.20
N THR A 304 13.65 -12.39 -12.54
CA THR A 304 14.73 -12.47 -11.54
C THR A 304 15.91 -13.26 -12.10
N THR A 305 17.13 -12.82 -11.80
CA THR A 305 18.37 -13.45 -12.26
C THR A 305 19.56 -13.11 -11.36
N VAL A 306 20.66 -13.84 -11.53
CA VAL A 306 21.93 -13.61 -10.82
C VAL A 306 22.93 -12.92 -11.75
N ILE A 307 23.82 -12.09 -11.19
CA ILE A 307 24.78 -11.24 -11.92
C ILE A 307 25.59 -12.00 -12.97
N ASN A 308 26.13 -13.18 -12.64
CA ASN A 308 26.92 -14.00 -13.58
C ASN A 308 26.11 -14.40 -14.82
N LYS A 309 24.81 -14.65 -14.67
CA LYS A 309 23.91 -15.03 -15.78
C LYS A 309 23.55 -13.81 -16.61
N PHE A 310 23.34 -12.67 -15.95
CA PHE A 310 23.12 -11.39 -16.60
C PHE A 310 24.30 -10.98 -17.48
N GLU A 311 25.53 -11.08 -16.97
CA GLU A 311 26.74 -10.81 -17.76
C GLU A 311 26.85 -11.71 -18.99
N THR A 312 26.51 -12.99 -18.84
CA THR A 312 26.49 -13.95 -19.95
C THR A 312 25.47 -13.56 -21.03
N ALA A 313 24.27 -13.11 -20.63
CA ALA A 313 23.24 -12.65 -21.56
C ALA A 313 23.67 -11.35 -22.28
N VAL A 314 24.22 -10.38 -21.56
CA VAL A 314 24.69 -9.10 -22.14
C VAL A 314 25.79 -9.32 -23.18
N LYS A 315 26.74 -10.25 -22.94
CA LYS A 315 27.79 -10.58 -23.91
C LYS A 315 27.22 -11.11 -25.23
N ARG A 316 26.12 -11.85 -25.18
CA ARG A 316 25.48 -12.44 -26.37
C ARG A 316 24.62 -11.46 -27.15
N ILE A 317 23.89 -10.57 -26.47
CA ILE A 317 23.06 -9.54 -27.13
C ILE A 317 23.92 -8.52 -27.90
N LYS A 318 25.19 -8.37 -27.51
CA LYS A 318 26.15 -7.49 -28.19
C LYS A 318 26.83 -8.13 -29.41
N GLN A 319 26.66 -9.43 -29.63
CA GLN A 319 27.13 -10.15 -30.82
C GLN A 319 26.02 -10.15 -31.88
#